data_AF-A0A381YXF6-F1
#
_entry.id   AF-A0A381YXF6-F1
#
_cell.length_a   1.000
_cell.length_b   1.000
_cell.length_c   1.000
_cell.angle_alpha   90.00
_cell.angle_beta   90.00
_cell.angle_gamma   90.00
#
_symmetry.space_group_name_H-M   'P 1'
#
loop_
_entity.id
_entity.type
_entity.pdbx_description
1 polymer ?
#
loop_
_entity_poly.entity_id
_entity_poly.type
_entity_poly.pdbx_seq_one_letter_code
_entity_poly.pdbx_strand_id
1 'polypeptide(L)'
;MPLYDFECEPCAYYTEIRQPMSEPSFLECPICGQETLKKVFINAPQAFVRGEPTSIGQLAERNWDNMGYYEKTDRTIKDQIKKGGMTDEQKEKRNQHQKIMSMTPDQQMKWVREGD
;
A
#
# COMPACT_ATOMS: atom_id res chain seq x y z
N MET A 1 19.56 -5.40 27.50
CA MET A 1 18.44 -4.59 28.01
C MET A 1 18.20 -3.44 27.04
N PRO A 2 16.94 -3.13 26.70
CA PRO A 2 16.61 -1.99 25.87
C PRO A 2 17.01 -0.67 26.53
N LEU A 3 17.20 0.34 25.69
CA LEU A 3 17.48 1.71 26.08
C LEU A 3 16.16 2.48 25.94
N TYR A 4 15.80 3.26 26.95
CA TYR A 4 14.58 4.05 26.95
C TYR A 4 14.90 5.52 27.17
N ASP A 5 14.17 6.37 26.47
CA ASP A 5 14.26 7.81 26.63
C ASP A 5 13.39 8.23 27.81
N PHE A 6 13.92 9.13 28.62
CA PHE A 6 13.23 9.70 29.76
C PHE A 6 13.25 11.22 29.67
N GLU A 7 12.11 11.82 29.99
CA GLU A 7 11.94 13.27 30.02
C GLU A 7 11.29 13.66 31.34
N CYS A 8 11.80 14.73 31.94
CA CYS A 8 11.23 15.34 33.12
C CYS A 8 10.36 16.55 32.72
N GLU A 9 9.08 16.54 33.07
CA GLU A 9 8.15 17.59 32.66
C GLU A 9 8.42 18.97 33.33
N PRO A 10 8.73 19.06 34.64
CA PRO A 10 9.02 20.34 35.29
C PRO A 10 10.32 21.04 34.85
N CYS A 11 11.40 20.28 34.60
CA CYS A 11 12.72 20.85 34.33
C CYS A 11 13.27 20.57 32.93
N ALA A 12 12.49 19.92 32.05
CA ALA A 12 12.87 19.56 30.69
C ALA A 12 14.21 18.79 30.62
N TYR A 13 14.52 18.00 31.66
CA TYR A 13 15.71 17.16 31.68
C TYR A 13 15.48 15.91 30.83
N TYR A 14 16.43 15.62 29.94
CA TYR A 14 16.41 14.44 29.07
C TYR A 14 17.57 13.50 29.42
N THR A 15 17.28 12.21 29.49
CA THR A 15 18.30 11.18 29.70
C THR A 15 17.87 9.86 29.08
N GLU A 16 18.85 9.05 28.70
CA GLU A 16 18.65 7.69 28.22
C GLU A 16 19.05 6.70 29.31
N ILE A 17 18.17 5.75 29.64
CA ILE A 17 18.42 4.76 30.71
C ILE A 17 18.21 3.35 30.17
N ARG A 18 19.17 2.45 30.45
CA ARG A 18 19.05 1.02 30.14
C ARG A 18 18.26 0.31 31.24
N GLN A 19 17.06 -0.16 30.92
CA GLN A 19 16.15 -0.82 31.86
C GLN A 19 15.52 -2.08 31.27
N PRO A 20 15.14 -3.08 32.08
CA PRO A 20 14.30 -4.17 31.61
C PRO A 20 12.86 -3.67 31.43
N MET A 21 12.08 -4.38 30.63
CA MET A 21 10.68 -3.99 30.36
C MET A 21 9.78 -4.09 31.61
N SER A 22 10.19 -4.87 32.62
CA SER A 22 9.45 -5.05 33.89
C SER A 22 9.65 -3.93 34.92
N GLU A 23 10.56 -2.99 34.67
CA GLU A 23 10.89 -1.91 35.61
C GLU A 23 9.92 -0.72 35.44
N PRO A 24 9.63 0.05 36.51
CA PRO A 24 8.69 1.16 36.47
C PRO A 24 9.02 2.21 35.39
N SER A 25 7.96 2.84 34.87
CA SER A 25 8.03 3.92 33.86
C SER A 25 8.29 5.31 34.45
N PHE A 26 8.29 5.43 35.77
CA PHE A 26 8.49 6.67 36.51
C PHE A 26 9.69 6.52 37.43
N LEU A 27 10.57 7.53 37.42
CA LEU A 27 11.78 7.59 38.22
C LEU A 27 11.93 8.96 38.87
N GLU A 28 12.77 9.03 39.89
CA GLU A 28 13.20 10.29 40.48
C GLU A 28 14.11 11.06 39.51
N CYS A 29 13.80 12.32 39.31
CA CYS A 29 14.57 13.25 38.50
C CYS A 29 15.81 13.74 39.27
N PRO A 30 17.04 13.60 38.73
CA PRO A 30 18.26 13.99 39.44
C PRO A 30 18.42 15.51 39.62
N ILE A 31 17.68 16.32 38.86
CA ILE A 31 17.73 17.79 38.93
C ILE A 31 16.73 18.33 39.95
N CYS A 32 15.54 17.73 40.00
CA CYS A 32 14.39 18.26 40.71
C CYS A 32 14.01 17.45 41.96
N GLY A 33 14.56 16.25 42.12
CA GLY A 33 14.36 15.40 43.30
C GLY A 33 12.93 14.88 43.48
N GLN A 34 12.11 14.94 42.42
CA GLN A 34 10.71 14.49 42.41
C GLN A 34 10.54 13.35 41.40
N GLU A 35 9.56 12.46 41.62
CA GLU A 35 9.17 11.37 40.71
C GLU A 35 8.45 11.88 39.45
N THR A 36 9.14 12.69 38.67
CA THR A 36 8.60 13.39 37.49
C THR A 36 9.30 12.99 36.20
N LEU A 37 10.30 12.10 36.29
CA LEU A 37 11.01 11.57 35.14
C LEU A 37 10.19 10.42 34.54
N LYS A 38 9.56 10.68 33.38
CA LYS A 38 8.69 9.71 32.68
C LYS A 38 9.38 9.13 31.46
N LYS A 39 9.13 7.84 31.19
CA LYS A 39 9.55 7.19 29.95
C LYS A 39 8.79 7.78 28.76
N VAL A 40 9.50 8.27 27.75
CA VAL A 40 8.94 8.88 26.55
C VAL A 40 9.38 8.11 25.31
N PHE A 41 8.50 8.04 24.31
CA PHE A 41 8.84 7.52 23.00
C PHE A 41 9.10 8.69 22.07
N ILE A 42 10.36 9.12 21.97
CA ILE A 42 10.75 10.24 21.08
C ILE A 42 10.59 9.81 19.62
N ASN A 43 10.96 8.57 19.32
CA ASN A 43 10.69 7.97 18.01
C ASN A 43 9.35 7.26 18.03
N ALA A 44 8.42 7.71 17.19
CA ALA A 44 7.13 7.05 17.02
C ALA A 44 7.37 5.60 16.53
N PRO A 45 6.94 4.57 17.28
CA PRO A 45 7.03 3.21 16.79
C PRO A 45 6.14 3.08 15.55
N GLN A 46 6.59 2.27 14.58
CA GLN A 46 5.71 1.85 13.49
C GLN A 46 4.59 1.01 14.10
N ALA A 47 3.41 1.61 14.23
CA ALA A 47 2.22 0.97 14.74
C ALA A 47 1.38 0.46 13.56
N PHE A 48 0.88 -0.75 13.68
CA PHE A 48 -0.10 -1.31 12.76
C PHE A 48 -1.34 -1.76 13.55
N VAL A 49 -2.52 -1.47 13.01
CA VAL A 49 -3.78 -1.91 13.60
C VAL A 49 -4.05 -3.33 13.11
N ARG A 50 -4.23 -4.27 14.04
CA ARG A 50 -4.55 -5.65 13.69
C ARG A 50 -5.83 -5.69 12.84
N GLY A 51 -5.71 -6.20 11.61
CA GLY A 51 -6.82 -6.29 10.65
C GLY A 51 -6.86 -5.15 9.62
N GLU A 52 -5.91 -4.22 9.65
CA GLU A 52 -5.75 -3.27 8.56
C GLU A 52 -5.11 -3.93 7.33
N PRO A 53 -5.53 -3.55 6.11
CA PRO A 53 -4.93 -4.06 4.89
C PRO A 53 -3.51 -3.52 4.74
N THR A 54 -2.53 -4.41 4.70
CA THR A 54 -1.10 -4.06 4.53
C THR A 54 -0.68 -4.01 3.06
N SER A 55 -1.54 -4.48 2.15
CA SER A 55 -1.30 -4.47 0.71
C SER A 55 -2.50 -3.93 -0.07
N ILE A 56 -2.24 -3.48 -1.30
CA ILE A 56 -3.27 -3.03 -2.24
C ILE A 56 -4.28 -4.15 -2.52
N GLY A 57 -3.83 -5.41 -2.56
CA GLY A 57 -4.70 -6.58 -2.74
C GLY A 57 -5.67 -6.77 -1.58
N GLN A 58 -5.16 -6.77 -0.35
CA GLN A 58 -6.01 -6.84 0.85
C GLN A 58 -6.98 -5.66 0.96
N LEU A 59 -6.55 -4.46 0.54
CA LEU A 59 -7.44 -3.31 0.48
C LEU A 59 -8.54 -3.50 -0.56
N ALA A 60 -8.22 -4.06 -1.72
CA ALA A 60 -9.19 -4.36 -2.78
C ALA A 60 -10.20 -5.43 -2.35
N GLU A 61 -9.74 -6.49 -1.67
CA GLU A 61 -10.60 -7.53 -1.10
C GLU A 61 -11.54 -6.95 -0.04
N ARG A 62 -11.00 -6.18 0.92
CA ARG A 62 -11.84 -5.52 1.94
C ARG A 62 -12.88 -4.59 1.32
N ASN A 63 -12.47 -3.83 0.31
CA ASN A 63 -13.40 -2.98 -0.44
C ASN A 63 -14.45 -3.82 -1.15
N TRP A 64 -14.07 -4.95 -1.74
CA TRP A 64 -15.01 -5.88 -2.38
C TRP A 64 -16.00 -6.43 -1.36
N ASP A 65 -15.53 -6.94 -0.23
CA ASP A 65 -16.39 -7.52 0.79
C ASP A 65 -17.39 -6.52 1.35
N ASN A 66 -16.95 -5.27 1.57
CA ASN A 66 -17.79 -4.16 2.02
C ASN A 66 -18.83 -3.70 0.98
N MET A 67 -18.73 -4.08 -0.29
CA MET A 67 -19.74 -3.72 -1.29
C MET A 67 -21.04 -4.50 -1.10
N GLY A 68 -22.15 -3.83 -1.39
CA GLY A 68 -23.48 -4.44 -1.40
C GLY A 68 -23.65 -5.49 -2.52
N TYR A 69 -24.63 -6.38 -2.37
CA TYR A 69 -24.93 -7.43 -3.36
C TYR A 69 -25.14 -6.86 -4.78
N TYR A 70 -25.97 -5.82 -4.91
CA TYR A 70 -26.24 -5.17 -6.20
C TYR A 70 -25.01 -4.51 -6.81
N GLU A 71 -24.14 -3.91 -5.99
CA GLU A 71 -22.91 -3.28 -6.48
C GLU A 71 -21.92 -4.33 -7.01
N LYS A 72 -21.82 -5.47 -6.32
CA LYS A 72 -21.02 -6.62 -6.77
C LYS A 72 -21.54 -7.16 -8.11
N THR A 73 -22.86 -7.30 -8.26
CA THR A 73 -23.45 -7.77 -9.52
C THR A 73 -23.19 -6.79 -10.64
N ASP A 74 -23.40 -5.49 -10.43
CA ASP A 74 -23.18 -4.47 -11.46
C ASP A 74 -21.73 -4.38 -11.91
N ARG A 75 -20.76 -4.49 -10.98
CA ARG A 75 -19.34 -4.55 -11.33
C ARG A 75 -19.01 -5.81 -12.12
N THR A 76 -19.53 -6.96 -11.70
CA THR A 76 -19.32 -8.22 -12.40
C THR A 76 -19.91 -8.18 -13.81
N ILE A 77 -21.10 -7.61 -13.97
CA ILE A 77 -21.74 -7.39 -15.27
C ILE A 77 -20.90 -6.43 -16.12
N LYS A 78 -20.44 -5.29 -15.57
CA LYS A 78 -19.55 -4.36 -16.28
C LYS A 78 -18.24 -5.02 -16.70
N ASP A 79 -17.64 -5.86 -15.85
CA ASP A 79 -16.43 -6.59 -16.17
C ASP A 79 -16.69 -7.68 -17.20
N GLN A 80 -17.85 -8.35 -17.17
CA GLN A 80 -18.29 -9.28 -18.19
C GLN A 80 -18.60 -8.59 -19.52
N ILE A 81 -19.17 -7.39 -19.51
CA ILE A 81 -19.38 -6.55 -20.71
C ILE A 81 -18.02 -6.13 -21.27
N LYS A 82 -17.06 -5.73 -20.42
CA LYS A 82 -15.68 -5.45 -20.85
C LYS A 82 -14.94 -6.69 -21.36
N LYS A 83 -15.23 -7.88 -20.82
CA LYS A 83 -14.70 -9.17 -21.29
C LYS A 83 -15.49 -9.74 -22.48
N GLY A 84 -16.68 -9.20 -22.74
CA GLY A 84 -17.63 -9.60 -23.77
C GLY A 84 -17.20 -9.07 -25.13
N GLY A 85 -16.08 -9.60 -25.63
CA GLY A 85 -15.60 -9.38 -26.99
C GLY A 85 -15.01 -8.00 -27.25
N MET A 86 -13.92 -7.98 -28.01
CA MET A 86 -13.49 -6.77 -28.73
C MET A 86 -14.67 -6.20 -29.50
N THR A 87 -14.81 -4.86 -29.54
CA THR A 87 -15.74 -4.22 -30.49
C THR A 87 -15.39 -4.66 -31.91
N ASP A 88 -16.33 -4.59 -32.85
CA ASP A 88 -16.07 -5.05 -34.22
C ASP A 88 -14.87 -4.31 -34.86
N GLU A 89 -14.72 -3.02 -34.57
CA GLU A 89 -13.55 -2.22 -34.94
C GLU A 89 -12.23 -2.75 -34.32
N GLN A 90 -12.27 -3.17 -33.05
CA GLN A 90 -11.10 -3.75 -32.38
C GLN A 90 -10.74 -5.14 -32.94
N LYS A 91 -11.74 -5.93 -33.35
CA LYS A 91 -11.52 -7.21 -34.05
C LYS A 91 -10.88 -6.99 -35.41
N GLU A 92 -11.34 -6.00 -36.17
CA GLU A 92 -10.76 -5.64 -37.47
C GLU A 92 -9.30 -5.21 -37.36
N LYS A 93 -8.97 -4.32 -36.42
CA LYS A 93 -7.59 -3.90 -36.16
C LYS A 93 -6.69 -5.07 -35.75
N ARG A 94 -7.21 -5.99 -34.93
CA ARG A 94 -6.48 -7.21 -34.54
C ARG A 94 -6.23 -8.12 -35.74
N ASN A 95 -7.21 -8.32 -36.60
CA ASN A 95 -7.08 -9.15 -37.81
C ASN A 95 -6.11 -8.52 -38.81
N GLN A 96 -6.16 -7.20 -39.01
CA GLN A 96 -5.19 -6.45 -39.81
C GLN A 96 -3.77 -6.63 -39.26
N HIS A 97 -3.59 -6.49 -37.95
CA HIS A 97 -2.30 -6.69 -37.31
C HIS A 97 -1.77 -8.12 -37.48
N GLN A 98 -2.63 -9.14 -37.35
CA GLN A 98 -2.26 -10.53 -37.62
C GLN A 98 -1.86 -10.75 -39.08
N LYS A 99 -2.60 -10.15 -40.03
CA LYS A 99 -2.25 -10.19 -41.47
C LYS A 99 -0.87 -9.59 -41.71
N ILE A 100 -0.55 -8.46 -41.08
CA ILE A 100 0.77 -7.81 -41.18
C ILE A 100 1.89 -8.69 -40.60
N MET A 101 1.65 -9.30 -39.45
CA MET A 101 2.62 -10.19 -38.81
C MET A 101 2.83 -11.50 -39.60
N SER A 102 1.83 -11.95 -40.37
CA SER A 102 1.96 -13.11 -41.25
C SER A 102 2.70 -12.84 -42.57
N MET A 103 2.96 -11.57 -42.91
CA MET A 103 3.70 -11.20 -44.12
C MET A 103 5.21 -11.45 -43.97
N THR A 104 5.87 -11.68 -45.10
CA THR A 104 7.35 -11.72 -45.16
C THR A 104 7.94 -10.32 -44.93
N PRO A 105 9.21 -10.19 -44.50
CA PRO A 105 9.83 -8.90 -44.21
C PRO A 105 9.75 -7.89 -45.37
N ASP A 106 9.91 -8.35 -46.61
CA ASP A 106 9.82 -7.51 -47.81
C ASP A 106 8.38 -7.00 -48.05
N GLN A 107 7.38 -7.84 -47.79
CA GLN A 107 5.98 -7.47 -47.88
C GLN A 107 5.57 -6.47 -46.78
N GLN A 108 6.11 -6.60 -45.58
CA GLN A 108 5.92 -5.62 -44.51
C GLN A 108 6.51 -4.26 -44.89
N MET A 109 7.72 -4.23 -45.45
CA MET A 109 8.36 -3.00 -45.93
C MET A 109 7.56 -2.33 -47.06
N LYS A 110 6.96 -3.13 -47.95
CA LYS A 110 6.06 -2.63 -48.99
C LYS A 110 4.80 -2.00 -48.38
N TRP A 111 4.17 -2.68 -47.44
CA TRP A 111 2.98 -2.19 -46.73
C TRP A 111 3.24 -0.87 -46.00
N VAL A 112 4.41 -0.69 -45.39
CA VAL A 112 4.81 0.57 -44.74
C VAL A 112 4.95 1.73 -45.75
N ARG A 113 5.36 1.43 -47.00
CA ARG A 113 5.61 2.45 -48.03
C ARG A 113 4.35 2.83 -48.81
N GLU A 114 3.51 1.85 -49.13
CA GLU A 114 2.39 2.01 -50.06
C GLU A 114 1.02 2.02 -49.35
N GLY A 115 0.95 1.55 -48.09
CA GLY A 115 -0.31 1.26 -47.43
C GLY A 115 -0.91 -0.07 -47.91
N ASP A 116 -2.18 -0.30 -47.57
CA ASP A 116 -2.98 -1.46 -47.99
C ASP A 116 -3.45 -1.32 -49.45
#